data_AF-A0A1I7U934-F1
#
_entry.id   AF-A0A1I7U934-F1
#
_cell.length_a   1.000
_cell.length_b   1.000
_cell.length_c   1.000
_cell.angle_alpha   90.00
_cell.angle_beta   90.00
_cell.angle_gamma   90.00
#
_symmetry.space_group_name_H-M   'P 1'
#
loop_
_entity.id
_entity.type
_entity.pdbx_description
1 polymer ?
#
loop_
_entity_poly.entity_id
_entity_poly.type
_entity_poly.pdbx_seq_one_letter_code
_entity_poly.pdbx_strand_id
1 'polypeptide(L)' 'MNLSDDVDLEDWVARPDKISGADINSICQEAGMQAVRENRYVVLTKDLEKAYKNVVKKDTNDFEFYK' A
#
# COMPACT_ATOMS: atom_id res chain seq x y z
N MET A 1 7.16 -12.01 -5.45
CA MET A 1 6.87 -10.67 -6.02
C MET A 1 8.21 -10.02 -6.28
N ASN A 2 8.44 -9.54 -7.51
CA ASN A 2 9.65 -8.78 -7.82
C ASN A 2 9.33 -7.29 -7.71
N LEU A 3 10.20 -6.55 -7.02
CA LEU A 3 10.11 -5.10 -6.85
C LEU A 3 11.00 -4.45 -7.91
N SER A 4 10.59 -3.28 -8.39
CA SER A 4 11.46 -2.42 -9.18
C SER A 4 12.50 -1.78 -8.27
N ASP A 5 13.69 -1.52 -8.80
CA ASP A 5 14.77 -0.83 -8.08
C ASP A 5 14.38 0.59 -7.62
N ASP A 6 13.34 1.17 -8.23
CA ASP A 6 12.80 2.48 -7.89
C ASP A 6 11.81 2.46 -6.70
N VAL A 7 11.55 1.28 -6.11
CA VAL A 7 10.63 1.15 -4.97
C VAL A 7 11.37 1.36 -3.66
N ASP A 8 11.10 2.49 -3.02
CA ASP A 8 11.52 2.74 -1.63
C ASP A 8 10.45 2.23 -0.65
N LEU A 9 10.86 1.35 0.27
CA LEU A 9 10.00 0.82 1.32
C LEU A 9 9.96 1.70 2.57
N GLU A 10 10.98 2.52 2.81
CA GLU A 10 11.06 3.40 3.98
C GLU A 10 9.93 4.46 3.95
N ASP A 11 9.56 4.92 2.76
CA ASP A 11 8.42 5.83 2.52
C ASP A 11 7.07 5.30 3.02
N TRP A 12 6.91 3.97 3.09
CA TRP A 12 5.67 3.34 3.57
C TRP A 12 5.72 3.10 5.06
N VAL A 13 6.90 2.76 5.60
CA VAL A 13 7.11 2.54 7.03
C VAL A 13 7.03 3.85 7.82
N ALA A 14 7.46 4.97 7.22
CA ALA A 14 7.41 6.29 7.85
C ALA A 14 5.99 6.86 7.99
N ARG A 15 4.96 6.21 7.43
CA ARG A 15 3.58 6.70 7.50
C ARG A 15 3.00 6.47 8.89
N PRO A 16 2.24 7.44 9.45
CA PRO A 16 1.69 7.34 10.79
C PRO A 16 0.45 6.43 10.89
N ASP A 17 0.04 5.78 9.79
CA ASP A 17 -1.15 4.94 9.76
C ASP A 17 -0.95 3.67 10.59
N LYS A 18 -1.94 3.36 11.43
CA LYS A 18 -1.92 2.13 12.24
C LYS A 18 -2.36 0.96 11.38
N ILE A 19 -1.39 0.18 10.90
CA ILE A 19 -1.62 -1.03 10.11
C ILE A 19 -1.12 -2.28 10.85
N SER A 20 -1.83 -3.39 10.70
CA SER A 20 -1.42 -4.68 11.22
C SER A 20 -0.56 -5.46 10.22
N GLY A 21 0.10 -6.53 10.67
CA GLY A 21 0.81 -7.44 9.76
C GLY A 21 -0.09 -8.09 8.70
N ALA A 22 -1.38 -8.25 8.99
CA ALA A 22 -2.36 -8.75 8.03
C ALA A 22 -2.65 -7.71 6.93
N ASP A 23 -2.65 -6.42 7.28
CA ASP A 23 -2.83 -5.33 6.31
C ASP A 23 -1.60 -5.21 5.42
N ILE A 24 -0.39 -5.32 5.98
CA ILE A 24 0.87 -5.33 5.21
C ILE A 24 0.87 -6.45 4.17
N ASN A 25 0.46 -7.67 4.56
CA ASN A 25 0.35 -8.79 3.64
C ASN A 25 -0.71 -8.53 2.55
N SER A 26 -1.86 -7.96 2.93
CA SER A 26 -2.93 -7.58 1.99
C SER A 26 -2.48 -6.52 0.99
N ILE A 27 -1.70 -5.52 1.42
CA ILE A 27 -1.11 -4.49 0.54
C ILE A 27 -0.18 -5.13 -0.48
N CYS A 28 0.70 -6.03 -0.05
CA CYS A 28 1.60 -6.73 -0.96
C CYS A 28 0.83 -7.59 -1.96
N GLN A 29 -0.20 -8.32 -1.52
CA GLN A 29 -1.02 -9.12 -2.44
C GLN A 29 -1.75 -8.26 -3.48
N GLU A 30 -2.36 -7.15 -3.06
CA GLU A 30 -3.06 -6.26 -3.98
C GLU A 30 -2.09 -5.57 -4.95
N ALA A 31 -0.91 -5.13 -4.50
CA ALA A 31 0.10 -4.53 -5.37
C ALA A 31 0.59 -5.51 -6.46
N GLY A 32 0.73 -6.80 -6.10
CA GLY A 32 1.07 -7.85 -7.06
C GLY A 32 -0.03 -8.06 -8.08
N MET A 33 -1.28 -8.06 -7.63
CA MET A 33 -2.43 -8.19 -8.52
C MET A 33 -2.56 -7.00 -9.48
N GLN A 34 -2.26 -5.77 -9.03
CA GLN A 34 -2.22 -4.58 -9.89
C GLN A 34 -1.17 -4.72 -11.00
N ALA A 35 0.05 -5.19 -10.66
CA ALA A 35 1.09 -5.44 -11.66
C ALA A 35 0.66 -6.52 -12.68
N VAL A 36 0.05 -7.61 -12.22
CA VAL A 36 -0.46 -8.69 -13.09
C VAL A 36 -1.56 -8.19 -14.03
N ARG A 37 -2.50 -7.37 -13.54
CA ARG A 37 -3.55 -6.75 -14.36
C ARG A 37 -2.99 -5.86 -15.48
N GLU A 38 -1.83 -5.25 -15.26
CA GLU A 38 -1.12 -4.45 -16.25
C GLU A 38 -0.11 -5.27 -17.09
N ASN A 39 -0.15 -6.61 -17.02
CA ASN A 39 0.77 -7.53 -17.71
C ASN A 39 2.26 -7.29 -17.38
N ARG A 40 2.56 -6.89 -16.15
CA ARG A 40 3.92 -6.67 -15.65
C ARG A 40 4.31 -7.74 -14.63
N TYR A 41 5.58 -8.15 -14.67
CA TYR A 41 6.17 -9.09 -13.71
C TYR A 41 6.91 -8.41 -12.55
N VAL A 42 6.96 -7.08 -12.58
CA VAL A 42 7.65 -6.23 -11.58
C VAL A 42 6.65 -5.21 -11.05
N VAL A 43 6.63 -5.08 -9.72
CA VAL A 43 5.80 -4.10 -9.00
C VAL A 43 6.47 -2.75 -9.03
N LEU A 44 5.68 -1.73 -9.36
CA LEU A 44 6.11 -0.34 -9.38
C LEU A 44 5.52 0.41 -8.17
N THR A 45 6.10 1.55 -7.82
CA THR A 45 5.61 2.43 -6.75
C THR A 45 4.13 2.77 -6.88
N LYS A 46 3.65 3.01 -8.12
CA LYS A 46 2.23 3.27 -8.42
C LYS A 46 1.29 2.12 -8.01
N ASP A 47 1.75 0.88 -8.03
CA ASP A 47 0.94 -0.29 -7.67
C ASP A 47 0.78 -0.39 -6.16
N LEU A 48 1.88 -0.17 -5.44
CA LEU A 48 1.88 -0.07 -3.99
C LEU A 48 1.00 1.08 -3.51
N GLU A 49 1.00 2.21 -4.22
CA GLU A 49 0.16 3.35 -3.85
C GLU A 49 -1.33 3.05 -4.02
N LYS A 50 -1.72 2.41 -5.12
CA LYS A 50 -3.09 1.94 -5.33
C LYS A 50 -3.49 0.90 -4.27
N ALA A 51 -2.62 -0.07 -4.02
CA ALA A 51 -2.86 -1.12 -3.04
C ALA A 51 -3.02 -0.58 -1.62
N TYR A 52 -2.13 0.33 -1.21
CA TYR A 52 -2.17 0.98 0.09
C TYR A 52 -3.49 1.73 0.31
N LYS A 53 -3.92 2.55 -0.67
CA LYS A 53 -5.19 3.28 -0.59
C LYS A 53 -6.42 2.35 -0.53
N ASN A 54 -6.36 1.20 -1.18
CA ASN A 54 -7.45 0.24 -1.21
C ASN A 54 -7.57 -0.56 0.10
N VAL A 55 -6.44 -0.94 0.70
CA VAL A 55 -6.40 -1.78 1.91
C VAL A 55 -6.51 -0.92 3.16
N VAL A 56 -5.75 0.17 3.25
CA VAL A 56 -5.74 1.06 4.40
C VAL A 56 -6.94 1.99 4.32
N LYS A 57 -8.02 1.60 4.99
CA LYS A 57 -9.19 2.46 5.16
C LYS A 57 -8.91 3.46 6.27
N LYS A 58 -9.19 4.74 6.01
CA LYS A 58 -9.25 5.72 7.10
C LYS A 58 -10.44 5.37 7.98
N ASP A 59 -10.19 5.09 9.25
CA ASP A 59 -11.25 5.02 10.25
C ASP A 59 -11.96 6.39 10.28
N THR A 60 -13.24 6.40 9.94
CA THR A 60 -14.09 7.62 9.88
C THR A 60 -14.38 8.22 11.26
N ASN A 61 -13.76 7.71 12.32
CA ASN A 61 -14.02 8.13 13.70
C ASN A 61 -13.16 9.33 14.14
N ASP A 62 -12.12 9.68 13.37
CA ASP A 62 -11.33 10.88 13.59
C ASP A 62 -11.98 12.08 12.87
N PHE A 63 -12.94 12.73 13.53
CA PHE A 63 -13.44 14.01 13.05
C PHE A 63 -12.39 15.09 13.31
N GLU A 64 -11.88 15.72 12.25
CA GLU A 64 -10.96 16.87 12.35
C GLU A 64 -11.47 17.98 13.27
N PHE A 65 -12.80 18.07 13.45
CA PHE A 65 -13.45 19.02 14.35
C PHE A 65 -13.08 18.82 15.84
N TYR A 66 -12.68 17.63 16.27
CA TYR A 66 -12.30 17.33 17.66
C TYR A 66 -10.79 17.25 17.90
N LYS A 67 -9.97 17.60 16.90
CA LYS A 67 -8.51 17.71 17.02
C LYS A 67 -8.07 19.13 17.38
#